data_AF-A0A5B6VF19-F1
#
_entry.id   AF-A0A5B6VF19-F1
#
_cell.length_a   1.000
_cell.length_b   1.000
_cell.length_c   1.000
_cell.angle_alpha   90.00
_cell.angle_beta   90.00
_cell.angle_gamma   90.00
#
_symmetry.space_group_name_H-M   'P 1'
#
loop_
_entity.id
_entity.type
_entity.pdbx_description
1 polymer ?
#
loop_
_entity_poly.entity_id
_entity_poly.type
_entity_poly.pdbx_seq_one_letter_code
_entity_poly.pdbx_strand_id
1 'polypeptide(L)'
;MLEVVNSNTSVSTAAPAACDYFNTLCQQSFPGPLVGRNVSNKDLSKWIDERIANYESLNMDYGKGENMRMLLSLLKIACQHYGKLWSPFGFDTLLKETDTLESVVAKLFASAKRKDAFYGALSHCLQLLPSEGHVQATTIDMQNLLVSGRKKEALQRAQEGQLWGPALVLASQLGEQFYIDTIKQMALYQLVAGSPLRTLCLLIARQLTDIFSTGSTIDGMDLSQQHAEKT
;
A
#
# COMPACT_ATOMS: atom_id res chain seq x y z
N MET A 1 -48.07 58.08 1.90
CA MET A 1 -47.49 58.97 0.87
C MET A 1 -46.63 58.12 -0.04
N LEU A 2 -46.80 58.30 -1.35
CA LEU A 2 -46.07 57.60 -2.39
C LEU A 2 -44.57 57.85 -2.30
N GLU A 3 -43.76 56.84 -2.64
CA GLU A 3 -42.85 57.02 -3.77
C GLU A 3 -42.71 55.71 -4.56
N VAL A 4 -43.02 55.82 -5.84
CA VAL A 4 -42.87 54.82 -6.89
C VAL A 4 -41.55 55.14 -7.58
N VAL A 5 -40.65 54.16 -7.68
CA VAL A 5 -39.69 54.10 -8.79
C VAL A 5 -39.72 52.69 -9.36
N ASN A 6 -40.31 52.62 -10.56
CA ASN A 6 -40.30 51.51 -11.48
C ASN A 6 -39.15 51.73 -12.48
N SER A 7 -38.38 50.70 -12.82
CA SER A 7 -37.83 50.36 -14.16
C SER A 7 -36.52 49.59 -14.08
N ASN A 8 -36.63 48.27 -14.15
CA ASN A 8 -35.93 47.38 -15.08
C ASN A 8 -34.47 47.74 -15.45
N THR A 9 -33.51 47.00 -14.88
CA THR A 9 -32.23 46.76 -15.55
C THR A 9 -31.89 45.28 -15.43
N SER A 10 -31.94 44.59 -16.56
CA SER A 10 -31.41 43.25 -16.74
C SER A 10 -29.91 43.26 -16.47
N VAL A 11 -29.48 42.60 -15.39
CA VAL A 11 -28.09 42.14 -15.23
C VAL A 11 -28.15 40.66 -14.91
N SER A 12 -27.99 39.86 -15.97
CA SER A 12 -27.58 38.48 -15.83
C SER A 12 -26.11 38.44 -15.39
N THR A 13 -25.79 37.39 -14.62
CA THR A 13 -24.46 36.80 -14.45
C THR A 13 -23.55 37.47 -13.42
N ALA A 14 -23.60 36.97 -12.18
CA ALA A 14 -22.44 36.50 -11.41
C ALA A 14 -22.80 36.30 -9.91
N ALA A 15 -23.14 35.07 -9.52
CA ALA A 15 -22.70 34.45 -8.25
C ALA A 15 -23.37 33.08 -7.99
N PRO A 16 -22.80 31.95 -8.45
CA PRO A 16 -23.12 30.64 -7.88
C PRO A 16 -22.20 30.30 -6.69
N ALA A 17 -20.95 30.78 -6.68
CA ALA A 17 -19.91 30.25 -5.80
C ALA A 17 -20.09 30.55 -4.29
N ALA A 18 -20.72 31.68 -3.93
CA ALA A 18 -20.88 32.05 -2.52
C ALA A 18 -22.00 31.24 -1.83
N CYS A 19 -23.07 30.89 -2.55
CA CYS A 19 -24.14 30.05 -2.02
C CYS A 19 -23.68 28.60 -1.85
N ASP A 20 -22.83 28.11 -2.76
CA ASP A 20 -22.29 26.76 -2.67
C ASP A 20 -21.39 26.57 -1.44
N TYR A 21 -20.59 27.58 -1.05
CA TYR A 21 -19.73 27.50 0.15
C TYR A 21 -20.55 27.30 1.44
N PHE A 22 -21.54 28.16 1.69
CA PHE A 22 -22.38 28.06 2.88
C PHE A 22 -23.32 26.84 2.84
N ASN A 23 -23.84 26.48 1.66
CA ASN A 23 -24.63 25.25 1.50
C ASN A 23 -23.78 24.00 1.79
N THR A 24 -22.52 23.97 1.35
CA THR A 24 -21.58 22.88 1.65
C THR A 24 -21.28 22.81 3.15
N LEU A 25 -21.07 23.95 3.83
CA LEU A 25 -20.87 24.00 5.28
C LEU A 25 -22.11 23.56 6.08
N CYS A 26 -23.31 23.99 5.66
CA CYS A 26 -24.57 23.61 6.31
C CYS A 26 -24.90 22.11 6.13
N GLN A 27 -24.50 21.50 5.01
CA GLN A 27 -24.60 20.05 4.79
C GLN A 27 -23.51 19.23 5.52
N GLN A 28 -22.48 19.89 6.07
CA GLN A 28 -21.40 19.30 6.84
C GLN A 28 -21.57 19.55 8.35
N SER A 29 -22.78 19.39 8.88
CA SER A 29 -23.02 19.48 10.31
C SER A 29 -22.41 18.26 11.02
N PHE A 30 -21.13 18.38 11.38
CA PHE A 30 -20.45 17.44 12.25
C PHE A 30 -20.99 17.61 13.69
N PRO A 31 -21.14 16.54 14.48
CA PRO A 31 -21.68 16.63 15.83
C PRO A 31 -20.66 17.34 16.73
N GLY A 32 -20.71 18.67 16.76
CA GLY A 32 -19.97 19.54 17.68
C GLY A 32 -18.45 19.29 17.81
N PRO A 33 -17.79 19.99 18.74
CA PRO A 33 -16.42 19.67 19.12
C PRO A 33 -16.34 18.27 19.73
N LEU A 34 -15.51 17.39 19.17
CA LEU A 34 -15.24 16.06 19.75
C LEU A 34 -14.58 16.14 21.13
N VAL A 35 -13.82 17.21 21.35
CA VAL A 35 -13.15 17.50 22.62
C VAL A 35 -14.03 18.48 23.38
N GLY A 36 -14.92 17.91 24.18
CA GLY A 36 -15.97 18.63 24.89
C GLY A 36 -17.04 17.62 25.23
N ARG A 37 -17.52 17.62 26.47
CA ARG A 37 -18.38 16.60 27.09
C ARG A 37 -19.82 16.55 26.50
N ASN A 38 -19.97 16.76 25.20
CA ASN A 38 -21.26 17.05 24.57
C ASN A 38 -21.67 16.02 23.50
N VAL A 39 -20.75 15.23 22.96
CA VAL A 39 -21.03 14.30 21.86
C VAL A 39 -20.90 12.87 22.35
N SER A 40 -21.99 12.09 22.29
CA SER A 40 -21.94 10.68 22.66
C SER A 40 -21.38 9.85 21.50
N ASN A 41 -20.75 8.70 21.80
CA ASN A 41 -20.31 7.75 20.76
C ASN A 41 -21.50 7.25 19.91
N LYS A 42 -22.71 7.26 20.47
CA LYS A 42 -23.94 6.91 19.74
C LYS A 42 -24.29 7.96 18.68
N ASP A 43 -24.18 9.25 19.02
CA ASP A 43 -24.43 10.35 18.09
C ASP A 43 -23.38 10.40 16.97
N LEU A 44 -22.11 10.13 17.32
CA LEU A 44 -21.04 10.01 16.35
C LEU A 44 -21.25 8.83 15.40
N SER A 45 -21.60 7.66 15.94
CA SER A 45 -21.88 6.47 15.12
C SER A 45 -23.05 6.71 14.18
N LYS A 46 -24.12 7.35 14.66
CA LYS A 46 -25.29 7.74 13.86
C LYS A 46 -24.90 8.71 12.74
N TRP A 47 -24.10 9.72 13.05
CA TRP A 47 -23.60 10.66 12.04
C TRP A 47 -22.75 9.97 10.97
N ILE A 48 -21.87 9.05 11.35
CA ILE A 48 -21.06 8.27 10.41
C ILE A 48 -21.98 7.43 9.50
N ASP A 49 -23.02 6.80 10.04
CA ASP A 49 -23.98 5.99 9.27
C ASP A 49 -24.77 6.84 8.26
N GLU A 50 -25.22 8.03 8.66
CA GLU A 50 -25.86 8.99 7.76
C GLU A 50 -24.92 9.44 6.62
N ARG A 51 -23.64 9.67 6.93
CA ARG A 51 -22.63 10.01 5.91
C ARG A 51 -22.39 8.85 4.94
N ILE A 52 -22.26 7.63 5.44
CA ILE A 52 -22.11 6.42 4.60
C ILE A 52 -23.29 6.27 3.64
N ALA A 53 -24.52 6.47 4.12
CA ALA A 53 -25.73 6.41 3.30
C ALA A 53 -25.80 7.54 2.24
N ASN A 54 -25.36 8.76 2.59
CA ASN A 54 -25.34 9.88 1.64
C ASN A 54 -24.38 9.67 0.46
N TYR A 55 -23.27 8.94 0.66
CA TYR A 55 -22.36 8.53 -0.42
C TYR A 55 -22.92 7.39 -1.28
N GLU A 56 -24.07 6.82 -0.92
CA GLU A 56 -24.83 5.90 -1.78
C GLU A 56 -25.78 6.62 -2.72
N SER A 57 -26.29 7.78 -2.28
CA SER A 57 -27.28 8.56 -3.03
C SER A 57 -26.68 9.67 -3.91
N LEU A 58 -25.53 10.25 -3.53
CA LEU A 58 -24.90 11.30 -4.35
C LEU A 58 -24.11 10.68 -5.51
N ASN A 59 -24.47 11.08 -6.73
CA ASN A 59 -23.78 10.79 -7.99
C ASN A 59 -22.39 11.44 -8.05
N MET A 60 -21.49 11.03 -7.16
CA MET A 60 -20.07 11.35 -7.18
C MET A 60 -19.35 10.36 -8.11
N ASP A 61 -18.17 10.73 -8.63
CA ASP A 61 -17.28 9.80 -9.33
C ASP A 61 -17.18 8.49 -8.52
N TYR A 62 -17.68 7.41 -9.12
CA TYR A 62 -18.02 6.14 -8.45
C TYR A 62 -16.87 5.63 -7.58
N GLY A 63 -15.63 5.76 -8.07
CA GLY A 63 -14.43 5.35 -7.33
C GLY A 63 -14.11 6.21 -6.10
N LYS A 64 -14.45 7.49 -6.11
CA LYS A 64 -14.24 8.40 -4.96
C LYS A 64 -15.28 8.15 -3.86
N GLY A 65 -16.52 7.84 -4.24
CA GLY A 65 -17.60 7.48 -3.31
C GLY A 65 -17.31 6.18 -2.55
N GLU A 66 -16.87 5.14 -3.26
CA GLU A 66 -16.50 3.84 -2.66
C GLU A 66 -15.34 3.96 -1.66
N ASN A 67 -14.28 4.69 -2.02
CA ASN A 67 -13.12 4.89 -1.13
C ASN A 67 -13.51 5.65 0.14
N MET A 68 -14.35 6.69 0.02
CA MET A 68 -14.83 7.46 1.18
C MET A 68 -15.72 6.61 2.08
N ARG A 69 -16.59 5.78 1.49
CA ARG A 69 -17.41 4.81 2.21
C ARG A 69 -16.57 3.81 2.98
N MET A 70 -15.54 3.25 2.33
CA MET A 70 -14.60 2.33 2.98
C MET A 70 -13.91 3.00 4.18
N LEU A 71 -13.41 4.23 4.00
CA LEU A 71 -12.72 4.96 5.07
C LEU A 71 -13.66 5.28 6.26
N LEU A 72 -14.89 5.70 5.98
CA LEU A 72 -15.90 5.97 7.03
C LEU A 72 -16.32 4.69 7.76
N SER A 73 -16.45 3.57 7.03
CA SER A 73 -16.74 2.26 7.62
C SER A 73 -15.59 1.79 8.50
N LEU A 74 -14.34 2.00 8.08
CA LEU A 74 -13.16 1.70 8.88
C LEU A 74 -13.10 2.58 10.14
N LEU A 75 -13.42 3.86 10.01
CA LEU A 75 -13.49 4.79 11.13
C LEU A 75 -14.57 4.35 12.14
N LYS A 76 -15.74 3.93 11.67
CA LYS A 76 -16.81 3.38 12.53
C LYS A 76 -16.31 2.19 13.34
N ILE A 77 -15.64 1.24 12.69
CA ILE A 77 -15.04 0.07 13.35
C ILE A 77 -14.01 0.53 14.38
N ALA A 78 -13.13 1.48 14.04
CA ALA A 78 -12.14 2.02 14.97
C ALA A 78 -12.80 2.68 16.20
N CYS A 79 -13.86 3.46 16.01
CA CYS A 79 -14.61 4.10 17.10
C CYS A 79 -15.31 3.08 18.01
N GLN A 80 -15.80 1.97 17.47
CA GLN A 80 -16.40 0.88 18.24
C GLN A 80 -15.39 0.12 19.08
N HIS A 81 -14.16 -0.01 18.58
CA HIS A 81 -13.07 -0.75 19.23
C HIS A 81 -12.03 0.15 19.92
N TYR A 82 -12.36 1.40 20.24
CA TYR A 82 -11.46 2.35 20.92
C TYR A 82 -10.10 2.51 20.23
N GLY A 83 -10.08 2.48 18.89
CA GLY A 83 -8.88 2.60 18.06
C GLY A 83 -8.08 1.30 17.94
N LYS A 84 -8.46 0.21 18.60
CA LYS A 84 -7.80 -1.09 18.47
C LYS A 84 -8.37 -1.82 17.27
N LEU A 85 -7.70 -1.69 16.12
CA LEU A 85 -8.07 -2.39 14.88
C LEU A 85 -7.42 -3.77 14.72
N TRP A 86 -6.53 -4.13 15.64
CA TRP A 86 -5.73 -5.36 15.60
C TRP A 86 -5.84 -6.09 16.93
N SER A 87 -5.81 -7.42 16.87
CA SER A 87 -5.56 -8.22 18.06
C SER A 87 -4.12 -8.00 18.53
N PRO A 88 -3.84 -7.86 19.84
CA PRO A 88 -2.48 -7.82 20.33
C PRO A 88 -1.75 -9.10 19.92
N PHE A 89 -0.53 -8.96 19.41
CA PHE A 89 0.29 -10.10 18.99
C PHE A 89 0.41 -11.10 20.15
N GLY A 90 -0.09 -12.33 19.96
CA GLY A 90 -0.04 -13.39 20.98
C GLY A 90 -1.29 -13.61 21.83
N PHE A 91 -2.47 -13.07 21.46
CA PHE A 91 -3.72 -13.48 22.11
C PHE A 91 -4.24 -14.83 21.56
N ASP A 92 -4.37 -15.82 22.45
CA ASP A 92 -4.88 -17.15 22.17
C ASP A 92 -6.27 -17.10 21.49
N THR A 93 -6.36 -17.79 20.36
CA THR A 93 -7.57 -18.08 19.56
C THR A 93 -8.56 -19.01 20.26
N LEU A 94 -8.62 -19.02 21.59
CA LEU A 94 -9.48 -19.95 22.34
C LEU A 94 -10.92 -19.44 22.50
N LEU A 95 -11.24 -18.19 22.13
CA LEU A 95 -12.56 -17.64 22.42
C LEU A 95 -13.20 -16.87 21.25
N LYS A 96 -14.24 -17.52 20.72
CA LYS A 96 -15.43 -17.01 20.00
C LYS A 96 -15.36 -16.78 18.50
N GLU A 97 -15.92 -17.78 17.81
CA GLU A 97 -17.11 -17.78 16.93
C GLU A 97 -18.02 -16.52 16.96
N THR A 98 -17.46 -15.33 16.76
CA THR A 98 -18.18 -14.13 16.31
C THR A 98 -17.24 -13.43 15.38
N ASP A 99 -17.68 -13.12 14.15
CA ASP A 99 -16.92 -12.45 13.08
C ASP A 99 -15.77 -11.60 13.65
N THR A 100 -14.57 -12.16 13.64
CA THR A 100 -13.41 -11.52 14.28
C THR A 100 -13.25 -10.11 13.70
N LEU A 101 -12.83 -9.14 14.52
CA LEU A 101 -12.58 -7.77 14.08
C LEU A 101 -11.76 -7.73 12.77
N GLU A 102 -10.79 -8.62 12.67
CA GLU A 102 -9.97 -8.86 11.48
C GLU A 102 -10.80 -9.33 10.27
N SER A 103 -11.76 -10.23 10.45
CA SER A 103 -12.70 -10.67 9.41
C SER A 103 -13.59 -9.52 8.93
N VAL A 104 -14.11 -8.68 9.83
CA VAL A 104 -14.94 -7.51 9.47
C VAL A 104 -14.13 -6.51 8.63
N VAL A 105 -12.91 -6.22 9.06
CA VAL A 105 -11.98 -5.32 8.35
C VAL A 105 -11.54 -5.93 7.01
N ALA A 106 -11.23 -7.22 6.97
CA ALA A 106 -10.87 -7.92 5.73
C ALA A 106 -12.02 -7.92 4.72
N LYS A 107 -13.25 -8.19 5.18
CA LYS A 107 -14.46 -8.14 4.35
C LYS A 107 -14.73 -6.75 3.81
N LEU A 108 -14.50 -5.71 4.63
CA LEU A 108 -14.60 -4.32 4.19
C LEU A 108 -13.62 -4.03 3.04
N PHE A 109 -12.34 -4.38 3.19
CA PHE A 109 -11.34 -4.19 2.14
C PHE A 109 -11.63 -5.03 0.88
N ALA A 110 -12.10 -6.27 1.06
CA ALA A 110 -12.51 -7.12 -0.05
C ALA A 110 -13.69 -6.52 -0.83
N SER A 111 -14.65 -5.92 -0.14
CA SER A 111 -15.82 -5.27 -0.75
C SER A 111 -15.48 -3.98 -1.51
N ALA A 112 -14.44 -3.26 -1.08
CA ALA A 112 -13.95 -2.04 -1.73
C ALA A 112 -12.96 -2.32 -2.87
N LYS A 113 -12.64 -3.59 -3.15
CA LYS A 113 -11.73 -3.97 -4.23
C LYS A 113 -12.41 -3.66 -5.57
N ARG A 114 -11.87 -2.69 -6.29
CA ARG A 114 -12.23 -2.42 -7.71
C ARG A 114 -12.08 -3.71 -8.52
N LYS A 115 -13.08 -4.04 -9.33
CA LYS A 115 -13.07 -5.21 -10.23
C LYS A 115 -11.92 -5.16 -11.25
N ASP A 116 -11.37 -3.97 -11.52
CA ASP A 116 -10.20 -3.75 -12.38
C ASP A 116 -8.85 -3.72 -11.65
N ALA A 117 -8.81 -4.05 -10.34
CA ALA A 117 -7.54 -4.11 -9.62
C ALA A 117 -6.71 -5.28 -10.15
N PHE A 118 -5.66 -4.96 -10.91
CA PHE A 118 -4.60 -5.79 -11.49
C PHE A 118 -3.79 -6.65 -10.48
N TYR A 119 -4.43 -7.24 -9.47
CA TYR A 119 -3.86 -8.32 -8.67
C TYR A 119 -3.68 -9.63 -9.47
N GLY A 120 -4.08 -9.64 -10.76
CA GLY A 120 -4.11 -10.81 -11.62
C GLY A 120 -2.80 -11.14 -12.34
N ALA A 121 -1.75 -10.33 -12.23
CA ALA A 121 -0.48 -10.62 -12.89
C ALA A 121 0.61 -10.87 -11.84
N LEU A 122 0.65 -12.08 -11.30
CA LEU A 122 1.84 -12.59 -10.57
C LEU A 122 3.13 -12.41 -11.40
N SER A 123 2.99 -12.39 -12.73
CA SER A 123 4.04 -12.04 -13.70
C SER A 123 4.63 -10.63 -13.52
N HIS A 124 3.92 -9.68 -12.92
CA HIS A 124 4.40 -8.32 -12.62
C HIS A 124 4.96 -8.17 -11.21
N CYS A 125 5.06 -9.23 -10.42
CA CYS A 125 5.68 -9.16 -9.09
C CYS A 125 7.20 -9.39 -9.13
N LEU A 126 7.72 -9.98 -10.22
CA LEU A 126 9.13 -10.29 -10.42
C LEU A 126 9.75 -9.38 -11.48
N GLN A 127 10.89 -8.77 -11.19
CA GLN A 127 11.50 -7.76 -12.07
C GLN A 127 12.29 -8.37 -13.24
N LEU A 128 13.01 -9.47 -13.03
CA LEU A 128 13.71 -10.21 -14.08
C LEU A 128 14.14 -11.58 -13.53
N LEU A 129 14.26 -12.58 -14.39
CA LEU A 129 14.92 -13.84 -14.05
C LEU A 129 16.26 -13.88 -14.80
N PRO A 130 17.38 -14.22 -14.13
CA PRO A 130 18.68 -14.34 -14.79
C PRO A 130 18.66 -15.43 -15.87
N SER A 131 19.52 -15.30 -16.88
CA SER A 131 19.65 -16.30 -17.94
C SER A 131 20.15 -17.64 -17.39
N GLU A 132 19.64 -18.75 -17.93
CA GLU A 132 19.92 -20.10 -17.43
C GLU A 132 21.43 -20.43 -17.41
N GLY A 133 22.17 -20.04 -18.46
CA GLY A 133 23.62 -20.26 -18.50
C GLY A 133 24.39 -19.52 -17.41
N HIS A 134 23.94 -18.32 -17.03
CA HIS A 134 24.55 -17.55 -15.94
C HIS A 134 24.24 -18.19 -14.57
N VAL A 135 23.01 -18.65 -14.37
CA VAL A 135 22.58 -19.37 -13.16
C VAL A 135 23.41 -20.64 -12.97
N GLN A 136 23.64 -21.41 -14.04
CA GLN A 136 24.39 -22.66 -13.95
C GLN A 136 25.87 -22.43 -13.64
N ALA A 137 26.52 -21.46 -14.30
CA ALA A 137 27.91 -21.11 -14.03
C ALA A 137 28.09 -20.67 -12.56
N THR A 138 27.21 -19.79 -12.07
CA THR A 138 27.28 -19.30 -10.69
C THR A 138 26.98 -20.41 -9.67
N THR A 139 26.12 -21.38 -10.00
CA THR A 139 25.85 -22.55 -9.15
C THR A 139 27.09 -23.43 -8.97
N ILE A 140 27.84 -23.66 -10.06
CA ILE A 140 29.09 -24.44 -10.02
C ILE A 140 30.14 -23.73 -9.16
N ASP A 141 30.32 -22.42 -9.36
CA ASP A 141 31.25 -21.61 -8.58
C ASP A 141 30.89 -21.59 -7.08
N MET A 142 29.60 -21.41 -6.77
CA MET A 142 29.10 -21.48 -5.40
C MET A 142 29.41 -22.85 -4.78
N GLN A 143 29.16 -23.95 -5.51
CA GLN A 143 29.43 -25.29 -5.03
C GLN A 143 30.93 -25.52 -4.75
N ASN A 144 31.82 -25.06 -5.65
CA ASN A 144 33.27 -25.15 -5.45
C ASN A 144 33.74 -24.39 -4.19
N LEU A 145 33.14 -23.23 -3.92
CA LEU A 145 33.41 -22.45 -2.71
C LEU A 145 32.88 -23.14 -1.44
N LEU A 146 31.73 -23.81 -1.52
CA LEU A 146 31.19 -24.58 -0.39
C LEU A 146 32.04 -25.82 -0.09
N VAL A 147 32.50 -26.55 -1.11
CA VAL A 147 33.37 -27.73 -0.96
C VAL A 147 34.72 -27.33 -0.36
N SER A 148 35.24 -26.14 -0.68
CA SER A 148 36.44 -25.58 -0.07
C SER A 148 36.22 -24.94 1.32
N GLY A 149 35.00 -24.99 1.86
CA GLY A 149 34.66 -24.47 3.20
C GLY A 149 34.47 -22.95 3.28
N ARG A 150 34.54 -22.23 2.16
CA ARG A 150 34.46 -20.76 2.07
C ARG A 150 33.01 -20.28 2.00
N LYS A 151 32.23 -20.52 3.06
CA LYS A 151 30.78 -20.25 3.12
C LYS A 151 30.40 -18.78 2.86
N LYS A 152 31.18 -17.81 3.35
CA LYS A 152 30.90 -16.37 3.15
C LYS A 152 31.00 -15.96 1.68
N GLU A 153 31.99 -16.49 0.98
CA GLU A 153 32.17 -16.20 -0.44
C GLU A 153 31.17 -16.94 -1.31
N ALA A 154 30.81 -18.16 -0.92
CA ALA A 154 29.70 -18.88 -1.55
C ALA A 154 28.39 -18.09 -1.46
N LEU A 155 28.11 -17.45 -0.31
CA LEU A 155 26.96 -16.57 -0.15
C LEU A 155 27.04 -15.35 -1.10
N GLN A 156 28.20 -14.70 -1.18
CA GLN A 156 28.39 -13.56 -2.10
C GLN A 156 28.14 -13.97 -3.56
N ARG A 157 28.71 -15.08 -4.02
CA ARG A 157 28.46 -15.61 -5.37
C ARG A 157 27.00 -15.96 -5.60
N ALA A 158 26.33 -16.53 -4.60
CA ALA A 158 24.91 -16.82 -4.69
C ALA A 158 24.06 -15.54 -4.83
N GLN A 159 24.40 -14.47 -4.12
CA GLN A 159 23.72 -13.17 -4.24
C GLN A 159 23.97 -12.51 -5.61
N GLU A 160 25.21 -12.52 -6.10
CA GLU A 160 25.59 -11.99 -7.42
C GLU A 160 24.84 -12.71 -8.55
N GLY A 161 24.71 -14.03 -8.46
CA GLY A 161 23.95 -14.84 -9.43
C GLY A 161 22.44 -14.92 -9.18
N GLN A 162 21.91 -14.13 -8.22
CA GLN A 162 20.49 -14.12 -7.85
C GLN A 162 19.92 -15.51 -7.48
N LEU A 163 20.76 -16.38 -6.92
CA LEU A 163 20.40 -17.71 -6.40
C LEU A 163 19.78 -17.58 -5.00
N TRP A 164 18.65 -16.88 -4.90
CA TRP A 164 18.08 -16.49 -3.61
C TRP A 164 17.71 -17.66 -2.69
N GLY A 165 17.23 -18.78 -3.24
CA GLY A 165 16.90 -19.98 -2.46
C GLY A 165 18.11 -20.51 -1.67
N PRO A 166 19.18 -20.95 -2.37
CA PRO A 166 20.44 -21.33 -1.71
C PRO A 166 21.07 -20.21 -0.88
N ALA A 167 21.03 -18.95 -1.34
CA ALA A 167 21.60 -17.81 -0.62
C ALA A 167 20.93 -17.63 0.76
N LEU A 168 19.60 -17.72 0.85
CA LEU A 168 18.87 -17.60 2.11
C LEU A 168 19.20 -18.72 3.09
N VAL A 169 19.36 -19.96 2.57
CA VAL A 169 19.77 -21.11 3.39
C VAL A 169 21.20 -20.97 3.90
N LEU A 170 22.12 -20.46 3.07
CA LEU A 170 23.50 -20.20 3.49
C LEU A 170 23.57 -19.04 4.49
N ALA A 171 22.82 -17.97 4.26
CA ALA A 171 22.76 -16.81 5.11
C ALA A 171 22.22 -17.15 6.51
N SER A 172 21.17 -17.97 6.60
CA SER A 172 20.61 -18.41 7.89
C SER A 172 21.60 -19.22 8.72
N GLN A 173 22.50 -19.97 8.08
CA GLN A 173 23.57 -20.70 8.76
C GLN A 173 24.74 -19.81 9.17
N LEU A 174 24.96 -18.69 8.50
CA LEU A 174 26.06 -17.74 8.78
C LEU A 174 25.68 -16.73 9.88
N GLY A 175 24.40 -16.42 10.03
CA GLY A 175 23.87 -15.61 11.13
C GLY A 175 22.67 -14.75 10.73
N GLU A 176 21.97 -14.22 11.74
CA GLU A 176 20.75 -13.43 11.55
C GLU A 176 20.99 -12.16 10.72
N GLN A 177 22.13 -11.48 10.90
CA GLN A 177 22.47 -10.28 10.13
C GLN A 177 22.62 -10.59 8.63
N PHE A 178 23.33 -11.68 8.29
CA PHE A 178 23.46 -12.13 6.91
C PHE A 178 22.11 -12.52 6.31
N TYR A 179 21.23 -13.13 7.11
CA TYR A 179 19.88 -13.50 6.66
C TYR A 179 19.02 -12.27 6.34
N ILE A 180 18.98 -11.29 7.24
CA ILE A 180 18.25 -10.03 7.06
C ILE A 180 18.77 -9.29 5.83
N ASP A 181 20.09 -9.16 5.68
CA ASP A 181 20.71 -8.51 4.53
C ASP A 181 20.41 -9.23 3.21
N THR A 182 20.41 -10.57 3.23
CA THR A 182 20.10 -11.37 2.03
C THR A 182 18.63 -11.23 1.63
N ILE A 183 17.70 -11.19 2.59
CA ILE A 183 16.28 -10.92 2.32
C ILE A 183 16.10 -9.54 1.72
N LYS A 184 16.80 -8.53 2.25
CA LYS A 184 16.77 -7.18 1.71
C LYS A 184 17.22 -7.17 0.25
N GLN A 185 18.39 -7.74 -0.05
CA GLN A 185 18.91 -7.79 -1.42
C GLN A 185 17.95 -8.53 -2.35
N MET A 186 17.42 -9.68 -1.92
CA MET A 186 16.40 -10.42 -2.67
C MET A 186 15.18 -9.55 -2.96
N ALA A 187 14.66 -8.83 -1.96
CA ALA A 187 13.48 -8.00 -2.13
C ALA A 187 13.71 -6.84 -3.10
N LEU A 188 14.92 -6.25 -3.08
CA LEU A 188 15.27 -5.12 -3.92
C LEU A 188 15.48 -5.53 -5.38
N TYR A 189 16.14 -6.67 -5.64
CA TYR A 189 16.51 -7.13 -6.97
C TYR A 189 15.45 -8.03 -7.65
N GLN A 190 14.75 -8.86 -6.87
CA GLN A 190 13.80 -9.83 -7.44
C GLN A 190 12.38 -9.27 -7.54
N LEU A 191 11.98 -8.37 -6.62
CA LEU A 191 10.58 -8.01 -6.42
C LEU A 191 10.27 -6.59 -6.88
N VAL A 192 9.15 -6.41 -7.56
CA VAL A 192 8.69 -5.10 -8.04
C VAL A 192 8.34 -4.16 -6.88
N ALA A 193 8.74 -2.89 -7.02
CA ALA A 193 8.37 -1.82 -6.10
C ALA A 193 6.85 -1.69 -5.96
N GLY A 194 6.36 -1.59 -4.72
CA GLY A 194 4.92 -1.56 -4.43
C GLY A 194 4.23 -2.93 -4.45
N SER A 195 4.92 -4.02 -4.77
CA SER A 195 4.35 -5.36 -4.61
C SER A 195 4.19 -5.71 -3.12
N PRO A 196 3.08 -6.37 -2.72
CA PRO A 196 2.88 -6.77 -1.33
C PRO A 196 3.97 -7.74 -0.84
N LEU A 197 4.55 -8.53 -1.75
CA LEU A 197 5.63 -9.46 -1.44
C LEU A 197 6.93 -8.71 -1.11
N ARG A 198 7.27 -7.63 -1.85
CA ARG A 198 8.42 -6.77 -1.52
C ARG A 198 8.25 -6.11 -0.16
N THR A 199 7.05 -5.61 0.12
CA THR A 199 6.72 -5.04 1.44
C THR A 199 6.91 -6.06 2.54
N LEU A 200 6.42 -7.29 2.38
CA LEU A 200 6.58 -8.35 3.37
C LEU A 200 8.06 -8.69 3.61
N CYS A 201 8.85 -8.87 2.55
CA CYS A 201 10.28 -9.19 2.69
C CYS A 201 11.05 -8.06 3.39
N LEU A 202 10.79 -6.80 3.05
CA LEU A 202 11.42 -5.65 3.71
C LEU A 202 10.97 -5.48 5.17
N LEU A 203 9.72 -5.82 5.49
CA LEU A 203 9.22 -5.88 6.88
C LEU A 203 9.97 -6.94 7.69
N ILE A 204 10.15 -8.14 7.14
CA ILE A 204 10.93 -9.21 7.77
C ILE A 204 12.39 -8.78 7.95
N ALA A 205 12.94 -8.07 6.97
CA ALA A 205 14.28 -7.48 7.06
C ALA A 205 14.36 -6.25 8.00
N ARG A 206 13.26 -5.87 8.68
CA ARG A 206 13.16 -4.73 9.61
C ARG A 206 13.51 -3.38 8.97
N GLN A 207 13.40 -3.26 7.64
CA GLN A 207 13.81 -2.08 6.91
C GLN A 207 12.61 -1.38 6.26
N LEU A 208 11.95 -0.56 7.06
CA LEU A 208 10.75 0.17 6.66
C LEU A 208 11.03 1.33 5.68
N THR A 209 12.24 1.89 5.71
CA THR A 209 12.62 3.05 4.88
C THR A 209 12.54 2.76 3.39
N ASP A 210 12.82 1.52 3.00
CA ASP A 210 13.01 1.15 1.60
C ASP A 210 11.72 0.59 0.96
N ILE A 211 10.63 0.48 1.73
CA ILE A 211 9.34 -0.07 1.26
C ILE A 211 8.74 0.79 0.15
N PHE A 212 8.86 2.11 0.29
CA PHE A 212 8.32 3.09 -0.66
C PHE A 212 9.35 3.57 -1.69
N SER A 213 10.58 3.10 -1.60
CA SER A 213 11.60 3.40 -2.59
C SER A 213 11.26 2.67 -3.89
N THR A 214 10.65 3.40 -4.81
CA THR A 214 10.58 3.03 -6.22
C THR A 214 12.01 3.10 -6.74
N GLY A 215 12.72 1.97 -6.69
CA GLY A 215 14.12 1.90 -7.10
C GLY A 215 14.33 2.67 -8.40
N SER A 216 15.37 3.50 -8.44
CA SER A 216 15.82 4.14 -9.67
C SER A 216 15.88 3.07 -10.75
N THR A 217 15.08 3.27 -11.79
CA THR A 217 15.24 2.57 -13.07
C THR A 217 16.73 2.49 -13.33
N ILE A 218 17.22 1.27 -13.51
CA ILE A 218 18.61 0.98 -13.85
C ILE A 218 18.88 1.85 -15.08
N ASP A 219 19.64 2.93 -14.87
CA ASP A 219 19.95 3.88 -15.92
C ASP A 219 20.66 3.08 -17.02
N GLY A 220 20.14 3.24 -18.23
CA GLY A 220 20.56 2.47 -19.39
C GLY A 220 22.07 2.49 -19.50
N MET A 221 22.64 1.30 -19.39
CA MET A 221 24.01 1.01 -19.74
C MET A 221 24.14 1.25 -21.25
N ASP A 222 24.41 2.50 -21.64
CA ASP A 222 24.80 2.82 -23.01
C ASP A 222 26.23 2.33 -23.21
N LEU A 223 26.34 1.04 -23.50
CA LEU A 223 27.54 0.39 -23.99
C LEU A 223 27.35 0.08 -25.47
N SER A 224 27.31 1.12 -26.29
CA SER A 224 27.50 0.97 -27.73
C SER A 224 28.99 0.80 -28.02
N GLN A 225 29.39 -0.46 -28.19
CA GLN A 225 30.71 -0.89 -28.66
C GLN A 225 30.73 -1.03 -30.21
N GLN A 226 31.88 -0.64 -30.80
CA GLN A 226 32.49 -1.11 -32.06
C GLN A 226 31.86 -0.58 -33.38
N HIS A 227 32.57 -0.33 -34.48
CA HIS A 227 33.86 -0.85 -34.95
C HIS A 227 34.53 0.10 -35.98
N ALA A 228 35.84 -0.09 -36.14
CA ALA A 228 36.84 0.57 -36.97
C ALA A 228 36.55 0.75 -38.48
N GLU A 229 37.22 1.72 -39.09
CA GLU A 229 37.85 1.50 -40.39
C GLU A 229 39.18 2.25 -40.52
N LYS A 230 40.16 1.50 -41.02
CA LYS A 230 41.56 1.83 -41.19
C LYS A 230 41.77 2.12 -42.68
N THR A 231 42.16 3.35 -43.00
CA THR A 231 42.94 3.65 -44.22
C THR A 231 43.83 4.85 -43.94
#